data_AF-E1ZY14-F1
#
_entry.id   AF-E1ZY14-F1
#
_cell.length_a   1.000
_cell.length_b   1.000
_cell.length_c   1.000
_cell.angle_alpha   90.00
_cell.angle_beta   90.00
_cell.angle_gamma   90.00
#
_symmetry.space_group_name_H-M   'P 1'
#
loop_
_entity.id
_entity.type
_entity.pdbx_description
1 polymer ?
#
loop_
_entity_poly.entity_id
_entity_poly.type
_entity_poly.pdbx_seq_one_letter_code
_entity_poly.pdbx_strand_id
1 'polypeptide(L)' 'RDFKGVKSNVVARTITFDDYTRCLKEEIEMTRQQSCIRSKLHQVYTICETKIALSPYDDKRYIVPETIDTLPW' A
#
# COMPACT_ATOMS: atom_id res chain seq x y z
N ARG A 1 6.69 5.43 6.35
CA ARG A 1 5.51 4.54 6.30
C ARG A 1 5.88 3.43 5.32
N ASP A 2 5.82 2.18 5.76
CA ASP A 2 6.34 1.05 4.99
C ASP A 2 5.21 0.43 4.16
N PHE A 3 5.36 0.42 2.84
CA PHE A 3 4.41 -0.17 1.89
C PHE A 3 4.55 -1.68 1.89
N LYS A 4 3.91 -2.34 2.86
CA LYS A 4 4.15 -3.76 3.12
C LYS A 4 3.80 -4.62 1.91
N GLY A 5 4.80 -5.35 1.40
CA GLY A 5 4.62 -6.29 0.29
C GLY A 5 4.58 -5.66 -1.11
N VAL A 6 4.70 -4.34 -1.25
CA VAL A 6 4.86 -3.64 -2.54
C VAL A 6 6.35 -3.35 -2.79
N LYS A 7 6.85 -3.63 -4.00
CA LYS A 7 8.24 -3.35 -4.35
C LYS A 7 8.56 -1.84 -4.29
N SER A 8 9.74 -1.51 -3.77
CA SER A 8 10.20 -0.11 -3.62
C SER A 8 10.24 0.67 -4.94
N ASN A 9 10.64 0.03 -6.04
CA ASN A 9 10.66 0.67 -7.35
C ASN A 9 9.25 0.97 -7.89
N VAL A 10 8.24 0.18 -7.52
CA VAL A 10 6.84 0.45 -7.86
C VAL A 10 6.34 1.63 -7.03
N VAL A 11 6.64 1.65 -5.73
CA VAL A 11 6.30 2.77 -4.83
C VAL A 11 6.89 4.07 -5.38
N ALA A 12 8.21 4.11 -5.59
CA ALA A 12 8.92 5.33 -6.02
C ALA A 12 8.46 5.89 -7.37
N ARG A 13 7.86 5.07 -8.23
CA ARG A 13 7.43 5.48 -9.59
C ARG A 13 5.94 5.78 -9.70
N THR A 14 5.12 5.25 -8.80
CA THR A 14 3.66 5.21 -9.00
C THR A 14 2.85 5.70 -7.81
N ILE A 15 3.50 6.05 -6.70
CA ILE A 15 2.84 6.56 -5.51
C ILE A 15 3.40 7.94 -5.20
N THR A 16 2.50 8.90 -5.12
CA THR A 16 2.79 10.29 -4.78
C THR A 16 2.28 10.64 -3.39
N PHE A 17 2.67 11.81 -2.88
CA PHE A 17 2.10 12.34 -1.64
C PHE A 17 0.59 12.64 -1.77
N ASP A 18 0.14 13.09 -2.95
CA ASP A 18 -1.28 13.36 -3.21
C ASP A 18 -2.11 12.06 -3.11
N ASP A 19 -1.62 10.97 -3.70
CA ASP A 19 -2.23 9.65 -3.59
C ASP A 19 -2.46 9.23 -2.13
N TYR A 20 -1.49 9.52 -1.27
CA TYR A 20 -1.59 9.29 0.16
C TYR A 20 -2.69 10.14 0.80
N THR A 21 -2.71 11.45 0.53
CA THR A 21 -3.71 12.35 1.12
C THR A 21 -5.13 12.00 0.68
N ARG A 22 -5.29 11.57 -0.57
CA ARG A 22 -6.56 11.11 -1.13
C ARG A 22 -7.03 9.83 -0.46
N CYS A 23 -6.16 8.82 -0.38
CA CYS A 23 -6.44 7.56 0.33
C CYS A 23 -6.94 7.81 1.76
N LEU A 24 -6.28 8.71 2.48
CA LEU A 24 -6.64 9.05 3.86
C LEU A 24 -7.96 9.81 3.97
N LYS A 25 -8.19 10.82 3.12
CA LYS A 25 -9.38 11.70 3.22
C LYS A 25 -10.64 11.07 2.68
N GLU A 26 -10.52 10.28 1.61
CA GLU A 26 -11.66 9.65 0.94
C GLU A 26 -11.92 8.24 1.50
N GLU A 27 -11.07 7.76 2.41
CA GLU A 27 -11.10 6.40 2.97
C GLU A 27 -11.07 5.31 1.88
N ILE A 28 -10.26 5.53 0.84
CA ILE A 28 -10.16 4.63 -0.32
C ILE A 28 -8.85 3.85 -0.29
N GLU A 29 -8.94 2.54 -0.50
CA GLU A 29 -7.77 1.72 -0.75
C GLU A 29 -7.23 1.90 -2.18
N MET A 30 -5.92 2.05 -2.31
CA MET A 30 -5.26 2.18 -3.59
C MET A 30 -4.42 0.94 -3.89
N THR A 31 -4.62 0.35 -5.07
CA THR A 31 -3.85 -0.81 -5.51
C THR A 31 -2.80 -0.46 -6.56
N ARG A 32 -1.74 -1.27 -6.62
CA ARG A 32 -0.69 -1.21 -7.64
C ARG A 32 -0.34 -2.59 -8.15
N GLN A 33 -0.14 -2.69 -9.46
CA GLN A 33 0.33 -3.90 -10.10
C GLN A 33 1.86 -3.96 -10.03
N GLN A 34 2.39 -5.15 -9.82
CA GLN A 34 3.82 -5.42 -9.86
C GLN A 34 4.09 -6.79 -10.45
N SER A 35 5.14 -6.91 -11.23
CA SER A 35 5.60 -8.20 -11.73
C SER A 35 6.62 -8.80 -10.77
N CYS A 36 6.54 -10.09 -10.47
CA CYS A 36 7.56 -10.81 -9.72
C CYS A 36 7.87 -12.16 -10.36
N ILE A 37 9.07 -12.67 -10.11
CA ILE A 37 9.49 -13.99 -10.56
C ILE A 37 9.16 -14.97 -9.44
N ARG A 38 8.48 -16.07 -9.77
CA ARG A 38 8.08 -17.09 -8.81
C ARG A 38 8.40 -18.48 -9.34
N SER A 39 9.02 -19.31 -8.51
CA SER A 39 9.29 -20.71 -8.82
C SER A 39 8.21 -21.61 -8.21
N LYS A 40 7.69 -22.55 -9.00
CA LYS A 40 6.78 -23.61 -8.55
C LYS A 40 7.16 -24.90 -9.25
N LEU A 41 7.36 -25.99 -8.49
CA LEU A 41 7.80 -27.29 -9.02
C LEU A 41 9.02 -27.18 -9.96
N HIS A 42 10.01 -26.38 -9.57
CA HIS A 42 11.23 -26.10 -10.36
C HIS A 42 10.99 -25.39 -11.70
N GLN A 43 9.77 -24.94 -11.99
CA GLN A 43 9.47 -24.09 -13.14
C GLN A 43 9.38 -22.64 -12.70
N VAL A 44 10.00 -21.75 -13.48
CA VAL A 44 10.08 -20.31 -13.19
C VAL A 44 9.06 -19.56 -14.03
N TYR A 45 8.26 -18.72 -13.37
CA TYR A 45 7.22 -17.91 -14.00
C TYR A 45 7.44 -16.45 -13.67
N THR A 46 7.11 -15.58 -14.62
CA THR A 46 6.85 -14.17 -14.34
C THR A 46 5.37 -14.03 -14.07
N ILE A 47 5.00 -13.56 -12.89
CA ILE A 47 3.61 -13.32 -12.51
C ILE A 47 3.39 -11.83 -12.31
N CYS A 48 2.19 -11.35 -12.66
CA CYS A 48 1.75 -10.00 -12.37
C CYS A 48 0.75 -10.07 -11.21
N GLU A 49 1.09 -9.43 -10.10
CA GLU A 49 0.27 -9.39 -8.89
C GLU A 49 -0.24 -7.96 -8.68
N THR A 50 -1.52 -7.82 -8.33
CA THR A 50 -2.08 -6.55 -7.85
C THR A 50 -2.08 -6.57 -6.34
N LYS A 51 -1.54 -5.52 -5.71
CA LYS A 51 -1.48 -5.40 -4.25
C LYS A 51 -2.06 -4.08 -3.79
N ILE A 52 -2.64 -4.08 -2.59
CA ILE A 52 -3.00 -2.87 -1.88
C ILE A 52 -1.70 -2.16 -1.51
N ALA A 53 -1.53 -0.95 -2.03
CA ALA A 53 -0.37 -0.11 -1.80
C ALA A 53 -0.66 0.94 -0.74
N LEU A 54 -1.87 1.50 -0.72
CA LEU A 54 -2.33 2.38 0.34
C LEU A 54 -3.67 1.88 0.86
N SER A 55 -3.83 1.87 2.18
CA SER A 55 -5.12 1.65 2.83
C SER A 55 -5.24 2.66 3.97
N PRO A 56 -6.41 3.29 4.15
CA PRO A 56 -6.64 4.21 5.26
C PRO A 56 -6.61 3.49 6.62
N TYR A 57 -6.74 2.15 6.61
CA TYR A 57 -6.83 1.33 7.82
C TYR A 57 -5.50 0.64 8.19
N ASP A 58 -4.45 0.78 7.39
CA ASP A 58 -3.14 0.15 7.64
C ASP A 58 -2.34 0.87 8.75
N ASP A 59 -2.82 2.03 9.19
CA ASP A 59 -2.29 2.68 10.37
C ASP A 59 -2.69 1.89 11.63
N LYS A 60 -1.68 1.47 12.40
CA LYS A 60 -1.86 0.97 13.78
C LYS A 60 -2.27 2.07 14.76
N ARG A 61 -2.91 3.12 14.27
CA ARG A 61 -3.28 4.32 15.02
C ARG A 61 -4.68 4.73 14.59
N TYR A 62 -5.55 4.90 15.56
CA TYR A 62 -6.87 5.49 15.37
C TYR A 62 -6.74 7.01 15.45
N ILE A 63 -7.18 7.72 14.41
CA ILE A 63 -7.30 9.17 14.43
C ILE A 63 -8.62 9.49 15.13
N VAL A 64 -8.56 10.27 16.21
CA VAL A 64 -9.78 10.70 16.90
C VAL A 64 -10.48 11.75 16.03
N PRO A 65 -11.78 11.59 15.72
CA PRO A 65 -12.53 12.56 14.92
C PRO A 65 -12.40 13.97 15.50
N GLU A 66 -12.21 14.96 14.62
CA GLU A 66 -12.12 16.39 14.96
C GLU A 66 -10.90 16.80 15.82
N THR A 67 -9.92 15.92 16.03
CA THR A 67 -8.66 16.27 16.70
C THR A 67 -7.44 15.89 15.87
N ILE A 68 -6.25 16.32 16.31
CA ILE A 68 -4.97 15.86 15.77
C ILE A 68 -4.40 14.68 16.57
N ASP A 69 -5.14 14.19 17.56
CA ASP A 69 -4.70 13.13 18.44
C ASP A 69 -4.86 11.78 17.76
N THR A 70 -3.83 10.95 17.89
CA THR A 70 -3.83 9.57 17.41
C THR A 70 -3.65 8.63 18.58
N LEU A 71 -4.56 7.69 18.75
CA LEU A 71 -4.45 6.63 19.76
C LEU A 71 -3.82 5.39 19.14
N PRO A 72 -2.92 4.68 19.84
CA PRO A 72 -2.48 3.37 19.39
C PRO A 72 -3.69 2.41 19.38
N TRP A 73 -3.76 1.59 18.32
CA TRP A 73 -4.68 0.45 18.27
C TRP A 73 -4.16 -0.70 19.14
#